data_AF-A0A975Q987-F1
#
_entry.id   AF-A0A975Q987-F1
#
_cell.length_a   1.000
_cell.length_b   1.000
_cell.length_c   1.000
_cell.angle_alpha   90.00
_cell.angle_beta   90.00
_cell.angle_gamma   90.00
#
_symmetry.space_group_name_H-M   'P 1'
#
loop_
_entity.id
_entity.type
_entity.pdbx_description
1 polymer ?
#
loop_
_entity_poly.entity_id
_entity_poly.type
_entity_poly.pdbx_seq_one_letter_code
_entity_poly.pdbx_strand_id
1 'polypeptide(L)'
;MRIYITIFLRIMLFVSLAVLVFDYLRVEQLLIQMERGFINEIYLGVNTWTVFVFIGVVFLLIVNEIFQFFQVRKNKNSILSAYLTAEYDVSDERAVENTHKAVSLAFVVILSYSFFMIGSYLFIPNYFIDHIWFPLFTTASIPIVGLLTYLITYKSLAKI
;
A
#
# COMPACT_ATOMS: atom_id res chain seq x y z
N MET A 1 -14.65 -8.62 -9.71
CA MET A 1 -13.81 -7.70 -10.54
C MET A 1 -13.49 -6.38 -9.83
N ARG A 2 -14.44 -5.75 -9.14
CA ARG A 2 -14.27 -4.44 -8.49
C ARG A 2 -13.19 -4.41 -7.41
N ILE A 3 -13.19 -5.39 -6.52
CA ILE A 3 -12.21 -5.51 -5.43
C ILE A 3 -10.78 -5.66 -5.97
N TYR A 4 -10.58 -6.40 -7.06
CA TYR A 4 -9.25 -6.57 -7.67
C TYR A 4 -8.68 -5.24 -8.17
N ILE A 5 -9.51 -4.40 -8.80
CA ILE A 5 -9.11 -3.08 -9.29
C ILE A 5 -8.77 -2.17 -8.11
N THR A 6 -9.62 -2.12 -7.08
CA THR A 6 -9.34 -1.26 -5.92
C THR A 6 -8.06 -1.65 -5.20
N ILE A 7 -7.87 -2.95 -4.95
CA ILE A 7 -6.65 -3.46 -4.29
C ILE A 7 -5.41 -3.19 -5.15
N PHE A 8 -5.49 -3.39 -6.46
CA PHE A 8 -4.41 -3.07 -7.37
C PHE A 8 -4.05 -1.58 -7.31
N LEU A 9 -5.04 -0.68 -7.35
CA LEU A 9 -4.83 0.76 -7.24
C LEU A 9 -4.21 1.14 -5.89
N ARG A 10 -4.59 0.50 -4.79
CA ARG A 10 -3.96 0.72 -3.47
C ARG A 10 -2.52 0.26 -3.41
N ILE A 11 -2.22 -0.91 -3.97
CA ILE A 11 -0.83 -1.40 -4.06
C ILE A 11 0.00 -0.41 -4.89
N MET A 12 -0.52 0.03 -6.04
CA MET A 12 0.12 1.05 -6.87
C MET A 12 0.30 2.38 -6.14
N LEU A 13 -0.64 2.76 -5.26
CA LEU A 13 -0.52 3.97 -4.44
C LEU A 13 0.67 3.84 -3.47
N PHE A 14 0.81 2.72 -2.77
CA PHE A 14 1.94 2.50 -1.87
C PHE A 14 3.29 2.43 -2.61
N VAL A 15 3.33 1.76 -3.76
CA VAL A 15 4.54 1.67 -4.59
C VAL A 15 4.93 3.04 -5.14
N SER A 16 3.98 3.79 -5.70
CA SER A 16 4.26 5.13 -6.24
C SER A 16 4.67 6.12 -5.16
N LEU A 17 4.06 6.07 -3.97
CA LEU A 17 4.48 6.86 -2.82
C LEU A 17 5.90 6.50 -2.38
N ALA A 18 6.23 5.20 -2.28
CA ALA A 18 7.57 4.76 -1.92
C ALA A 18 8.62 5.25 -2.92
N VAL A 19 8.35 5.16 -4.22
CA VAL A 19 9.27 5.67 -5.26
C VAL A 19 9.42 7.20 -5.18
N LEU A 20 8.32 7.93 -4.98
CA LEU A 20 8.34 9.39 -4.83
C LEU A 20 9.21 9.81 -3.63
N VAL A 21 9.01 9.17 -2.48
CA VAL A 21 9.77 9.45 -1.26
C VAL A 21 11.22 8.98 -1.39
N PHE A 22 11.49 7.91 -2.14
CA PHE A 22 12.84 7.39 -2.36
C PHE A 22 13.75 8.44 -2.99
N ASP A 23 13.30 9.12 -4.04
CA ASP A 23 14.11 10.14 -4.72
C ASP A 23 14.49 11.28 -3.76
N TYR A 24 13.54 11.71 -2.92
CA TYR A 24 13.81 12.73 -1.90
C TYR A 24 14.81 12.25 -0.85
N LEU A 25 14.58 11.07 -0.25
CA LEU A 25 15.45 10.58 0.81
C LEU A 25 16.83 10.15 0.30
N ARG A 26 16.96 9.74 -0.95
CA ARG A 26 18.25 9.47 -1.59
C ARG A 26 19.08 10.75 -1.68
N VAL A 27 18.46 11.86 -2.05
CA VAL A 27 19.15 13.17 -2.08
C VAL A 27 19.62 13.55 -0.68
N GLU A 28 18.77 13.44 0.33
CA GLU A 28 19.15 13.68 1.74
C GLU A 28 20.31 12.78 2.19
N GLN A 29 20.25 11.49 1.85
CA GLN A 29 21.34 10.55 2.15
C GLN A 29 22.67 10.99 1.52
N LEU A 30 22.66 11.45 0.27
CA LEU A 30 23.85 11.95 -0.41
C LEU A 30 24.36 13.24 0.25
N LEU A 31 23.48 14.17 0.63
CA LEU A 31 23.87 15.39 1.33
C LEU A 31 24.59 15.08 2.65
N ILE A 32 24.07 14.12 3.43
CA ILE A 32 24.72 13.66 4.67
C ILE A 32 26.09 13.03 4.39
N GLN A 33 26.22 12.26 3.31
CA GLN A 33 27.51 11.66 2.92
C GLN A 33 28.54 12.72 2.50
N MET A 34 28.09 13.80 1.84
CA MET A 34 28.94 14.93 1.46
C MET A 34 29.39 15.74 2.69
N GLU A 35 28.48 16.01 3.63
CA GLU A 35 28.82 16.68 4.89
C GLU A 35 29.89 15.89 5.68
N ARG A 36 29.83 14.56 5.62
CA ARG A 36 30.81 13.67 6.25
C ARG A 36 32.09 13.46 5.43
N GLY A 37 32.22 14.08 4.26
CA GLY A 37 33.42 14.03 3.41
C GLY A 37 33.60 12.72 2.64
N PHE A 38 32.56 11.89 2.48
CA PHE A 38 32.62 10.66 1.70
C PHE A 38 32.49 10.88 0.19
N ILE A 39 31.92 12.01 -0.23
CA ILE A 39 31.73 12.40 -1.63
C ILE A 39 32.00 13.91 -1.82
N ASN A 40 32.52 14.29 -2.99
CA ASN A 40 32.95 15.67 -3.27
C ASN A 40 31.94 16.49 -4.08
N GLU A 41 31.08 15.84 -4.86
CA GLU A 41 30.10 16.50 -5.73
C GLU A 41 28.80 15.69 -5.78
N ILE A 42 27.65 16.38 -5.83
CA ILE A 42 26.32 15.77 -5.97
C ILE A 42 25.61 16.38 -7.18
N TYR A 43 25.12 15.52 -8.07
CA TYR A 43 24.12 15.92 -9.05
C TYR A 43 22.73 15.82 -8.44
N LEU A 44 22.15 16.98 -8.13
CA LEU A 44 20.79 17.10 -7.61
C LEU A 44 19.78 17.00 -8.77
N GLY A 45 19.47 15.78 -9.18
CA GLY A 45 18.38 15.50 -10.11
C GLY A 45 17.22 14.84 -9.39
N VAL A 46 16.19 15.62 -9.03
CA VAL A 46 14.91 15.05 -8.56
C VAL A 46 14.06 14.73 -9.77
N ASN A 47 13.57 13.50 -9.83
CA ASN A 47 12.81 13.06 -10.98
C ASN A 47 11.34 13.46 -10.86
N THR A 48 10.87 14.39 -11.69
CA THR A 48 9.51 14.93 -11.57
C THR A 48 8.42 14.01 -12.13
N TRP A 49 8.76 13.01 -12.97
CA TRP A 49 7.74 12.08 -13.50
C TRP A 49 7.10 11.21 -12.42
N THR A 50 7.81 10.93 -11.33
CA THR A 50 7.30 10.11 -10.21
C THR A 50 6.12 10.80 -9.51
N VAL A 51 6.17 12.13 -9.41
CA VAL A 51 5.07 12.97 -8.91
C VAL A 51 3.83 12.81 -9.80
N PHE A 52 3.98 12.90 -11.12
CA PHE A 52 2.87 12.76 -12.04
C PHE A 52 2.25 11.36 -12.01
N VAL A 53 3.06 10.31 -11.85
CA VAL A 53 2.56 8.94 -11.67
C VAL A 53 1.77 8.81 -10.37
N PHE A 54 2.30 9.31 -9.26
CA PHE A 54 1.59 9.29 -7.97
C PHE A 54 0.24 10.03 -8.07
N ILE A 55 0.23 11.24 -8.63
CA ILE A 55 -1.01 12.02 -8.85
C ILE A 55 -1.99 11.25 -9.73
N GLY A 56 -1.51 10.62 -10.81
CA GLY A 56 -2.34 9.80 -11.70
C GLY A 56 -2.99 8.62 -10.96
N VAL A 57 -2.24 7.91 -10.13
CA VAL A 57 -2.76 6.79 -9.33
C VAL A 57 -3.78 7.28 -8.29
N VAL A 58 -3.50 8.38 -7.59
CA VAL A 58 -4.43 9.01 -6.64
C VAL A 58 -5.73 9.39 -7.34
N PHE A 59 -5.64 10.04 -8.50
CA PHE A 59 -6.80 10.42 -9.29
C PHE A 59 -7.66 9.21 -9.67
N LEU A 60 -7.05 8.15 -10.20
CA LEU A 60 -7.76 6.92 -10.55
C LEU A 60 -8.42 6.25 -9.34
N LEU A 61 -7.76 6.27 -8.18
CA LEU A 61 -8.30 5.73 -6.94
C LEU A 61 -9.53 6.53 -6.47
N ILE A 62 -9.45 7.86 -6.49
CA ILE A 62 -10.58 8.74 -6.14
C ILE A 62 -11.76 8.50 -7.08
N VAL A 63 -11.52 8.44 -8.40
CA VAL A 63 -12.57 8.16 -9.39
C VAL A 63 -13.22 6.80 -9.13
N ASN A 64 -12.43 5.78 -8.84
CA ASN A 64 -12.93 4.44 -8.51
C ASN A 64 -13.77 4.45 -7.22
N GLU A 65 -13.31 5.11 -6.15
CA GLU A 65 -14.04 5.24 -4.88
C GLU A 65 -15.39 5.94 -5.07
N ILE A 66 -15.41 7.06 -5.81
CA ILE A 66 -16.64 7.81 -6.13
C ILE A 66 -17.62 6.92 -6.92
N PHE A 67 -17.12 6.27 -7.98
CA PHE A 67 -17.96 5.42 -8.82
C PHE A 67 -18.56 4.24 -8.06
N GLN A 68 -17.78 3.61 -7.17
CA GLN A 68 -18.26 2.50 -6.35
C GLN A 68 -19.26 2.96 -5.30
N PHE A 69 -19.03 4.09 -4.63
CA PHE A 69 -19.98 4.67 -3.69
C PHE A 69 -21.36 4.92 -4.34
N PHE A 70 -21.39 5.51 -5.54
CA PHE A 70 -22.64 5.74 -6.26
C PHE A 70 -23.35 4.44 -6.64
N GLN A 71 -22.61 3.37 -6.95
CA GLN A 71 -23.21 2.08 -7.26
C GLN A 71 -23.79 1.40 -6.03
N VAL A 72 -23.08 1.42 -4.90
CA VAL A 72 -23.58 0.91 -3.62
C VAL A 72 -24.86 1.65 -3.25
N ARG A 73 -24.86 2.99 -3.31
CA ARG A 73 -26.04 3.79 -3.00
C ARG A 73 -27.26 3.51 -3.90
N LYS A 74 -27.04 3.09 -5.14
CA LYS A 74 -28.13 2.70 -6.06
C LYS A 74 -28.68 1.31 -5.79
N ASN A 75 -27.91 0.43 -5.14
CA ASN A 75 -28.32 -0.94 -4.88
C ASN A 75 -29.21 -1.00 -3.63
N LYS A 76 -30.44 -1.51 -3.79
CA LYS A 76 -31.40 -1.62 -2.67
C LYS A 76 -31.04 -2.71 -1.67
N ASN A 77 -30.28 -3.72 -2.08
CA ASN A 77 -29.90 -4.85 -1.23
C ASN A 77 -28.63 -4.57 -0.42
N SER A 78 -27.88 -3.51 -0.77
CA SER A 78 -26.59 -3.26 -0.12
C SER A 78 -26.74 -2.70 1.29
N ILE A 79 -25.86 -3.16 2.18
CA ILE A 79 -25.82 -2.74 3.58
C ILE A 79 -24.95 -1.49 3.69
N LEU A 80 -25.57 -0.32 3.50
CA LEU A 80 -24.86 0.95 3.45
C LEU A 80 -24.10 1.28 4.75
N SER A 81 -24.60 0.79 5.89
CA SER A 81 -23.95 0.96 7.21
C SER A 81 -22.64 0.19 7.35
N ALA A 82 -22.40 -0.82 6.52
CA ALA A 82 -21.17 -1.60 6.49
C ALA A 82 -20.15 -1.06 5.47
N TYR A 83 -20.51 -0.03 4.69
CA TYR A 83 -19.64 0.52 3.65
C TYR A 83 -18.60 1.46 4.25
N LEU A 84 -17.32 1.09 4.11
CA LEU A 84 -16.19 1.90 4.58
C LEU A 84 -15.35 2.44 3.41
N THR A 85 -15.01 1.55 2.47
CA THR A 85 -14.21 1.86 1.27
C THR A 85 -14.69 1.00 0.10
N ALA A 86 -14.25 1.34 -1.12
CA ALA A 86 -14.48 0.56 -2.34
C ALA A 86 -13.88 -0.86 -2.35
N GLU A 87 -13.25 -1.32 -1.27
CA GLU A 87 -12.77 -2.70 -1.13
C GLU A 87 -13.72 -3.58 -0.35
N TYR A 88 -14.61 -2.95 0.44
CA TYR A 88 -15.58 -3.64 1.26
C TYR A 88 -16.75 -4.08 0.40
N ASP A 89 -16.98 -5.38 0.35
CA ASP A 89 -18.16 -5.90 -0.31
C ASP A 89 -19.36 -5.82 0.63
N VAL A 90 -20.30 -4.96 0.27
CA VAL A 90 -21.54 -4.72 1.02
C VAL A 90 -22.77 -5.11 0.21
N SER A 91 -22.60 -5.94 -0.81
CA SER A 91 -23.69 -6.35 -1.70
C SER A 91 -24.83 -7.06 -0.95
N ASP A 92 -24.48 -8.03 -0.09
CA ASP A 92 -25.39 -8.83 0.73
C ASP A 92 -24.74 -9.18 2.10
N GLU A 93 -25.51 -9.72 3.05
CA GLU A 93 -25.01 -10.10 4.40
C GLU A 93 -23.81 -11.06 4.36
N ARG A 94 -23.87 -12.08 3.49
CA ARG A 94 -22.77 -13.04 3.30
C ARG A 94 -21.49 -12.37 2.80
N ALA A 95 -21.63 -11.37 1.94
CA ALA A 95 -20.48 -10.63 1.40
C ALA A 95 -19.82 -9.76 2.48
N VAL A 96 -20.64 -9.16 3.35
CA VAL A 96 -20.16 -8.41 4.53
C VAL A 96 -19.42 -9.33 5.49
N GLU A 97 -19.97 -10.52 5.77
CA GLU A 97 -19.32 -11.49 6.66
C GLU A 97 -17.97 -11.97 6.09
N ASN A 98 -17.93 -12.29 4.79
CA ASN A 98 -16.70 -12.68 4.11
C ASN A 98 -15.65 -11.55 4.13
N THR A 99 -16.08 -10.30 3.91
CA THR A 99 -15.22 -9.12 4.01
C THR A 99 -14.66 -8.97 5.42
N HIS A 100 -15.49 -9.12 6.45
CA HIS A 100 -15.06 -9.01 7.85
C HIS A 100 -14.01 -10.08 8.19
N LYS A 101 -14.27 -11.35 7.85
CA LYS A 101 -13.32 -12.46 8.05
C LYS A 101 -12.00 -12.21 7.31
N ALA A 102 -12.06 -11.73 6.08
CA ALA A 102 -10.87 -11.42 5.29
C ALA A 102 -10.05 -10.26 5.89
N VAL A 103 -10.72 -9.21 6.39
CA VAL A 103 -10.07 -8.08 7.08
C VAL A 103 -9.41 -8.54 8.38
N SER A 104 -10.10 -9.36 9.19
CA SER A 104 -9.53 -9.89 10.44
C SER A 104 -8.27 -10.71 10.17
N LEU A 105 -8.28 -11.58 9.16
CA LEU A 105 -7.10 -12.37 8.81
C LEU A 105 -5.97 -11.50 8.25
N ALA A 106 -6.29 -10.54 7.38
CA ALA A 106 -5.31 -9.59 6.86
C ALA A 106 -4.65 -8.80 7.99
N PHE A 107 -5.41 -8.37 9.01
CA PHE A 107 -4.88 -7.67 10.17
C PHE A 107 -3.89 -8.53 10.97
N VAL A 108 -4.22 -9.80 11.23
CA VAL A 108 -3.31 -10.73 11.92
C VAL A 108 -2.03 -10.95 11.13
N VAL A 109 -2.12 -11.10 9.81
CA VAL A 109 -0.95 -11.25 8.94
C VAL A 109 -0.11 -9.98 8.90
N ILE A 110 -0.72 -8.79 8.80
CA ILE A 110 -0.02 -7.50 8.88
C ILE A 110 0.77 -7.41 10.18
N LEU A 111 0.14 -7.69 11.32
CA LEU A 111 0.81 -7.65 12.62
C LEU A 111 2.00 -8.61 12.65
N SER A 112 1.77 -9.87 12.27
CA SER A 112 2.81 -10.90 12.27
C SER A 112 3.97 -10.52 11.34
N TYR A 113 3.66 -10.13 10.10
CA TYR A 113 4.63 -9.68 9.11
C TYR A 113 5.40 -8.45 9.60
N SER A 114 4.73 -7.50 10.24
CA SER A 114 5.39 -6.31 10.81
C SER A 114 6.43 -6.68 11.86
N PHE A 115 6.12 -7.63 12.76
CA PHE A 115 7.10 -8.13 13.73
C PHE A 115 8.32 -8.77 13.06
N PHE A 116 8.12 -9.58 12.02
CA PHE A 116 9.24 -10.17 11.27
C PHE A 116 10.05 -9.13 10.52
N MET A 117 9.39 -8.17 9.86
CA MET A 117 10.07 -7.13 9.10
C MET A 117 10.87 -6.23 10.02
N ILE A 118 10.30 -5.73 11.11
CA ILE A 118 11.01 -4.87 12.07
C ILE A 118 12.10 -5.66 12.80
N GLY A 119 11.83 -6.90 13.21
CA GLY A 119 12.81 -7.78 13.85
C GLY A 119 13.99 -8.13 12.94
N SER A 120 13.77 -8.20 11.62
CA SER A 120 14.83 -8.51 10.66
C SER A 120 15.97 -7.50 10.66
N TYR A 121 15.74 -6.25 11.08
CA TYR A 121 16.77 -5.21 11.15
C TYR A 121 17.91 -5.58 12.10
N LEU A 122 17.69 -6.48 13.07
CA LEU A 122 18.75 -6.97 13.97
C LEU A 122 19.72 -7.92 13.27
N PHE A 123 19.28 -8.58 12.20
CA PHE A 123 20.03 -9.66 11.53
C PHE A 123 20.55 -9.26 10.16
N ILE A 124 20.11 -8.11 9.65
CA ILE A 124 20.48 -7.63 8.34
C ILE A 124 21.81 -6.86 8.44
N PRO A 125 22.77 -7.12 7.54
CA PRO A 125 24.03 -6.38 7.53
C PRO A 125 23.78 -4.88 7.46
N ASN A 126 24.55 -4.11 8.25
CA ASN A 126 24.43 -2.64 8.31
C ASN A 126 24.43 -1.99 6.93
N TYR A 127 25.17 -2.55 5.95
CA TYR A 127 25.15 -2.13 4.56
C TYR A 127 23.73 -1.89 4.00
N PHE A 128 22.78 -2.80 4.26
CA PHE A 128 21.41 -2.65 3.78
C PHE A 128 20.65 -1.58 4.55
N ILE A 129 20.85 -1.49 5.87
CA ILE A 129 20.18 -0.52 6.74
C ILE A 129 20.66 0.91 6.45
N ASP A 130 21.93 1.06 6.13
CA ASP A 130 22.57 2.32 5.77
C ASP A 130 22.11 2.85 4.41
N HIS A 131 21.49 2.00 3.59
CA HIS A 131 20.90 2.41 2.31
C HIS A 131 19.40 2.60 2.43
N ILE A 132 18.94 3.82 2.17
CA ILE A 132 17.55 4.23 2.43
C ILE A 132 16.48 3.41 1.68
N TRP A 133 16.85 2.78 0.56
CA TRP A 133 15.93 1.92 -0.19
C TRP A 133 15.39 0.80 0.71
N PHE A 134 16.24 0.19 1.54
CA PHE A 134 15.82 -0.97 2.31
C PHE A 134 14.77 -0.60 3.36
N PRO A 135 15.00 0.34 4.31
CA PRO A 135 13.99 0.71 5.29
C PRO A 135 12.69 1.24 4.68
N LEU A 136 12.77 1.93 3.54
CA LEU A 136 11.63 2.49 2.85
C LEU A 136 10.75 1.40 2.23
N PHE A 137 11.35 0.48 1.46
CA PHE A 137 10.59 -0.57 0.78
C PHE A 137 10.09 -1.65 1.74
N THR A 138 10.83 -1.97 2.81
CA THR A 138 10.32 -2.87 3.86
C THR A 138 9.08 -2.27 4.53
N THR A 139 9.10 -0.98 4.86
CA THR A 139 7.95 -0.27 5.45
C THR A 139 6.76 -0.25 4.49
N ALA A 140 6.99 0.09 3.22
CA ALA A 140 5.95 0.10 2.19
C ALA A 140 5.37 -1.31 1.92
N SER A 141 6.15 -2.37 2.12
CA SER A 141 5.70 -3.75 1.91
C SER A 141 4.63 -4.21 2.92
N ILE A 142 4.62 -3.64 4.13
CA ILE A 142 3.69 -4.03 5.21
C ILE A 142 2.22 -3.90 4.77
N PRO A 143 1.72 -2.72 4.34
CA PRO A 143 0.35 -2.60 3.87
C PRO A 143 0.08 -3.40 2.59
N ILE A 144 1.08 -3.56 1.71
CA ILE A 144 0.94 -4.36 0.48
C ILE A 144 0.66 -5.83 0.79
N VAL A 145 1.41 -6.43 1.72
CA VAL A 145 1.18 -7.82 2.18
C VAL A 145 -0.20 -7.96 2.81
N GLY A 146 -0.64 -6.96 3.57
CA GLY A 146 -2.01 -6.90 4.10
C GLY A 146 -3.09 -6.95 3.03
N LEU A 147 -2.96 -6.11 1.99
CA LEU A 147 -3.89 -6.06 0.87
C LEU A 147 -3.91 -7.36 0.05
N LEU A 148 -2.75 -7.97 -0.17
CA LEU A 148 -2.65 -9.26 -0.84
C LEU A 148 -3.32 -10.38 -0.03
N THR A 149 -3.08 -10.39 1.28
CA THR A 149 -3.72 -11.35 2.20
C THR A 149 -5.23 -11.17 2.19
N TYR A 150 -5.72 -9.93 2.27
CA TYR A 150 -7.13 -9.62 2.15
C TYR A 150 -7.72 -10.18 0.85
N LEU A 151 -7.08 -9.91 -0.30
CA LEU A 151 -7.55 -10.39 -1.59
C LEU A 151 -7.62 -11.92 -1.68
N ILE A 152 -6.57 -12.61 -1.23
CA ILE A 152 -6.47 -14.07 -1.25
C ILE A 152 -7.56 -14.68 -0.37
N THR A 153 -7.74 -14.14 0.84
CA THR A 153 -8.70 -14.64 1.82
C THR A 153 -10.13 -14.42 1.33
N TYR A 154 -10.43 -13.21 0.88
CA TYR A 154 -11.74 -12.88 0.31
C TYR A 154 -12.06 -13.79 -0.88
N LYS A 155 -11.12 -14.02 -1.80
CA LYS A 155 -11.31 -14.94 -2.93
C LYS A 155 -11.54 -16.39 -2.50
N SER A 156 -10.86 -16.84 -1.45
CA SER A 156 -11.03 -18.19 -0.88
C SER A 156 -12.45 -18.35 -0.32
N LEU A 157 -12.92 -17.38 0.47
CA LEU A 157 -14.24 -17.39 1.09
C LEU A 157 -15.39 -17.21 0.09
N ALA A 158 -15.17 -16.45 -0.98
CA ALA A 158 -16.18 -16.22 -2.02
C ALA A 158 -16.36 -17.38 -3.01
N LYS A 159 -15.46 -18.38 -2.99
CA LYS A 159 -15.60 -19.60 -3.80
C LYS A 159 -16.46 -20.68 -3.15
N ILE A 160 -16.69 -20.56 -1.85
CA ILE A 160 -17.58 -21.41 -1.05
C ILE A 160 -18.95 -20.74 -1.06
#